data_AF-A0ABD5ZSD6-F1
#
_entry.id   AF-A0ABD5ZSD6-F1
#
_cell.length_a   1.000
_cell.length_b   1.000
_cell.length_c   1.000
_cell.angle_alpha   90.00
_cell.angle_beta   90.00
_cell.angle_gamma   90.00
#
_symmetry.space_group_name_H-M   'P 1'
#
loop_
_entity.id
_entity.type
_entity.pdbx_description
1 polymer ?
#
loop_
_entity_poly.entity_id
_entity_poly.type
_entity_poly.pdbx_seq_one_letter_code
_entity_poly.pdbx_strand_id
1 'polypeptide(L)'
;MDAPAHRRDKHGRALADYPTETAYGRLLGINAFGNAAYADDETVTLAALDDGGDVRVPVRERWLTREFPLDAAGLAAAEYVLYVADETGPWRALTPFARDLVEEAGYDPARTVSDGPFAGDIDEPVAALGRGETTEAGATGALRQFAMDRPAALAAHLDTLLAALADADLDPEGERGADRASDYERLAVLADAAYAVARAARADPGAVAERLDALLAAAGEAREPAGDRPVLFYLVDVLDALGRADTAGTAAALAERIADPERAVATLNALYRLEHRYANGSHPLLDAEELRAAVGAASERDGEVGAAAAEVETLHRFHRGSG
;
A
#
# COMPACT_ATOMS: atom_id res chain seq x y z
N MET A 1 17.45 16.85 -12.68
CA MET A 1 17.26 17.27 -11.28
C MET A 1 16.06 16.49 -10.79
N ASP A 2 16.23 15.68 -9.75
CA ASP A 2 15.16 14.82 -9.26
C ASP A 2 13.99 15.67 -8.76
N ALA A 3 12.76 15.28 -9.11
CA ALA A 3 11.57 15.95 -8.60
C ALA A 3 11.55 15.81 -7.06
N PRO A 4 11.21 16.89 -6.32
CA PRO A 4 11.14 16.83 -4.87
C PRO A 4 10.05 15.86 -4.42
N ALA A 5 10.19 15.26 -3.23
CA ALA A 5 9.34 14.16 -2.76
C ALA A 5 7.83 14.47 -2.79
N HIS A 6 7.45 15.71 -2.46
CA HIS A 6 6.05 16.19 -2.48
C HIS A 6 5.42 16.25 -3.89
N ARG A 7 6.22 16.00 -4.95
CA ARG A 7 5.81 15.95 -6.36
C ARG A 7 5.81 14.54 -6.93
N ARG A 8 6.06 13.55 -6.08
CA ARG A 8 6.10 12.13 -6.44
C ARG A 8 4.80 11.45 -6.08
N ASP A 9 4.52 10.35 -6.75
CA ASP A 9 3.40 9.48 -6.47
C ASP A 9 3.61 8.71 -5.15
N LYS A 10 2.63 7.90 -4.79
CA LYS A 10 2.66 7.06 -3.59
C LYS A 10 3.74 5.97 -3.60
N HIS A 11 4.33 5.66 -4.74
CA HIS A 11 5.46 4.72 -4.85
C HIS A 11 6.82 5.44 -4.88
N GLY A 12 6.84 6.77 -4.98
CA GLY A 12 8.06 7.58 -5.08
C GLY A 12 8.49 7.86 -6.53
N ARG A 13 7.61 7.62 -7.51
CA ARG A 13 7.84 7.92 -8.93
C ARG A 13 7.51 9.37 -9.23
N ALA A 14 8.33 10.01 -10.05
CA ALA A 14 8.07 11.34 -10.54
C ALA A 14 7.04 11.31 -11.67
N LEU A 15 6.40 12.44 -11.93
CA LEU A 15 5.47 12.58 -13.06
C LEU A 15 6.12 12.22 -14.41
N ALA A 16 7.43 12.44 -14.56
CA ALA A 16 8.17 12.14 -15.78
C ALA A 16 8.39 10.62 -16.02
N ASP A 17 8.16 9.79 -15.00
CA ASP A 17 8.27 8.33 -15.13
C ASP A 17 7.04 7.73 -15.80
N TYR A 18 5.92 8.46 -15.82
CA TYR A 18 4.67 8.02 -16.41
C TYR A 18 4.62 8.29 -17.91
N PRO A 19 4.04 7.37 -18.72
CA PRO A 19 3.70 7.66 -20.11
C PRO A 19 2.79 8.89 -20.20
N THR A 20 3.04 9.79 -21.16
CA THR A 20 2.22 10.99 -21.33
C THR A 20 0.82 10.68 -21.87
N GLU A 21 0.69 9.54 -22.56
CA GLU A 21 -0.55 9.09 -23.18
C GLU A 21 -0.60 7.55 -23.14
N THR A 22 -1.79 7.01 -22.91
CA THR A 22 -2.08 5.58 -22.86
C THR A 22 -3.42 5.30 -23.54
N ALA A 23 -3.87 4.05 -23.53
CA ALA A 23 -5.22 3.70 -23.97
C ALA A 23 -6.33 4.34 -23.10
N TYR A 24 -5.99 4.88 -21.92
CA TYR A 24 -6.91 5.55 -20.98
C TYR A 24 -6.88 7.08 -21.13
N GLY A 25 -6.32 7.59 -22.23
CA GLY A 25 -6.20 9.02 -22.50
C GLY A 25 -4.85 9.61 -22.10
N ARG A 26 -4.84 10.92 -21.86
CA ARG A 26 -3.64 11.72 -21.62
C ARG A 26 -3.42 11.97 -20.13
N LEU A 27 -2.16 11.92 -19.71
CA LEU A 27 -1.79 12.11 -18.31
C LEU A 27 -2.09 13.53 -17.84
N LEU A 28 -2.94 13.66 -16.83
CA LEU A 28 -3.24 14.92 -16.18
C LEU A 28 -2.18 15.29 -15.13
N GLY A 29 -1.82 14.33 -14.27
CA GLY A 29 -0.98 14.62 -13.12
C GLY A 29 -1.00 13.53 -12.07
N ILE A 30 -0.45 13.84 -10.90
CA ILE A 30 -0.48 13.03 -9.69
C ILE A 30 -1.36 13.74 -8.66
N ASN A 31 -2.46 13.11 -8.25
CA ASN A 31 -3.43 13.68 -7.32
C ASN A 31 -2.92 13.68 -5.86
N ALA A 32 -3.73 14.21 -4.93
CA ALA A 32 -3.39 14.32 -3.51
C ALA A 32 -3.09 12.95 -2.85
N PHE A 33 -3.71 11.88 -3.33
CA PHE A 33 -3.49 10.51 -2.83
C PHE A 33 -2.25 9.83 -3.44
N GLY A 34 -1.57 10.49 -4.38
CA GLY A 34 -0.38 9.96 -5.03
C GLY A 34 -0.70 8.97 -6.15
N ASN A 35 -1.86 9.07 -6.80
CA ASN A 35 -2.19 8.32 -8.01
C ASN A 35 -2.04 9.22 -9.25
N ALA A 36 -1.58 8.63 -10.35
CA ALA A 36 -1.69 9.28 -11.65
C ALA A 36 -3.15 9.26 -12.12
N ALA A 37 -3.56 10.31 -12.82
CA ALA A 37 -4.86 10.38 -13.48
C ALA A 37 -4.67 10.57 -14.98
N TYR A 38 -5.28 9.70 -15.77
CA TYR A 38 -5.37 9.82 -17.22
C TYR A 38 -6.80 10.23 -17.58
N ALA A 39 -6.96 11.13 -18.54
CA ALA A 39 -8.27 11.55 -19.03
C ALA A 39 -8.36 11.46 -20.54
N ASP A 40 -9.48 10.93 -21.00
CA ASP A 40 -9.99 11.14 -22.35
C ASP A 40 -11.23 12.06 -22.30
N ASP A 41 -12.00 12.12 -23.38
CA ASP A 41 -13.18 12.98 -23.48
C ASP A 41 -14.35 12.49 -22.62
N GLU A 42 -14.36 11.22 -22.21
CA GLU A 42 -15.49 10.57 -21.54
C GLU A 42 -15.19 10.23 -20.07
N THR A 43 -13.95 9.91 -19.73
CA THR A 43 -13.60 9.31 -18.44
C THR A 43 -12.23 9.79 -17.93
N VAL A 44 -12.09 9.87 -16.61
CA VAL A 44 -10.79 9.89 -15.92
C VAL A 44 -10.51 8.54 -15.28
N THR A 45 -9.37 7.94 -15.61
CA THR A 45 -8.92 6.67 -15.05
C THR A 45 -7.72 6.88 -14.14
N LEU A 46 -7.78 6.31 -12.94
CA LEU A 46 -6.66 6.36 -12.00
C LEU A 46 -5.68 5.21 -12.24
N ALA A 47 -4.40 5.55 -12.18
CA ALA A 47 -3.28 4.66 -12.46
C ALA A 47 -2.14 4.83 -11.45
N ALA A 48 -1.30 3.81 -11.33
CA ALA A 48 -0.04 3.87 -10.63
C ALA A 48 1.00 3.03 -11.38
N LEU A 49 2.29 3.40 -11.31
CA LEU A 49 3.36 2.52 -11.77
C LEU A 49 3.62 1.46 -10.71
N ASP A 50 3.77 0.21 -11.13
CA ASP A 50 4.31 -0.82 -10.26
C ASP A 50 5.84 -0.70 -10.09
N ASP A 51 6.42 -1.62 -9.32
CA ASP A 51 7.86 -1.59 -9.03
C ASP A 51 8.71 -1.90 -10.28
N GLY A 52 8.12 -2.55 -11.30
CA GLY A 52 8.72 -2.77 -12.62
C GLY A 52 8.64 -1.54 -13.54
N GLY A 53 7.82 -0.55 -13.19
CA GLY A 53 7.59 0.64 -14.00
C GLY A 53 6.45 0.49 -15.01
N ASP A 54 5.65 -0.57 -14.90
CA ASP A 54 4.48 -0.77 -15.76
C ASP A 54 3.25 -0.05 -15.18
N VAL A 55 2.45 0.55 -16.06
CA VAL A 55 1.21 1.23 -15.68
C VAL A 55 0.19 0.18 -15.25
N ARG A 56 -0.25 0.26 -13.99
CA ARG A 56 -1.37 -0.51 -13.46
C ARG A 56 -2.65 0.28 -13.44
N VAL A 57 -3.65 -0.27 -14.10
CA VAL A 57 -5.05 0.12 -14.06
C VAL A 57 -5.90 -1.13 -13.80
N PRO A 58 -6.85 -1.10 -12.84
CA PRO A 58 -7.07 -0.02 -11.88
C PRO A 58 -5.99 0.02 -10.79
N VAL A 59 -5.84 1.18 -10.15
CA VAL A 59 -5.11 1.24 -8.87
C VAL A 59 -5.80 0.35 -7.84
N ARG A 60 -4.99 -0.40 -7.07
CA ARG A 60 -5.47 -1.17 -5.91
C ARG A 60 -5.59 -0.22 -4.72
N GLU A 61 -6.46 0.77 -4.82
CA GLU A 61 -6.72 1.72 -3.74
C GLU A 61 -8.18 1.68 -3.30
N ARG A 62 -8.38 1.86 -1.99
CA ARG A 62 -9.69 1.96 -1.37
C ARG A 62 -10.34 3.28 -1.81
N TRP A 63 -11.67 3.32 -1.88
CA TRP A 63 -12.48 4.55 -1.98
C TRP A 63 -12.41 5.38 -3.25
N LEU A 64 -11.44 5.12 -4.12
CA LEU A 64 -11.38 5.82 -5.38
C LEU A 64 -12.15 5.04 -6.43
N THR A 65 -13.19 5.68 -6.95
CA THR A 65 -13.83 5.22 -8.18
C THR A 65 -12.73 5.13 -9.24
N ARG A 66 -12.50 3.91 -9.74
CA ARG A 66 -11.41 3.58 -10.67
C ARG A 66 -11.47 4.44 -11.93
N GLU A 67 -12.69 4.74 -12.31
CA GLU A 67 -13.09 5.54 -13.45
C GLU A 67 -14.08 6.60 -12.97
N PHE A 68 -13.85 7.85 -13.33
CA PHE A 68 -14.79 8.94 -13.12
C PHE A 68 -15.40 9.32 -14.48
N PRO A 69 -16.71 9.13 -14.69
CA PRO A 69 -17.34 9.42 -15.97
C PRO A 69 -17.54 10.93 -16.12
N LEU A 70 -16.64 11.57 -16.89
CA LEU A 70 -16.67 12.99 -17.19
C LEU A 70 -17.95 13.38 -17.92
N ASP A 71 -18.32 12.61 -18.94
CA ASP A 71 -19.49 12.86 -19.79
C ASP A 71 -20.80 12.84 -19.00
N ALA A 72 -20.98 11.84 -18.13
CA ALA A 72 -22.16 11.65 -17.31
C ALA A 72 -22.25 12.70 -16.19
N ALA A 73 -21.09 13.14 -15.68
CA ALA A 73 -21.00 14.24 -14.73
C ALA A 73 -21.16 15.62 -15.40
N GLY A 74 -21.10 15.69 -16.73
CA GLY A 74 -21.10 16.95 -17.47
C GLY A 74 -19.87 17.80 -17.18
N LEU A 75 -18.73 17.16 -16.89
CA LEU A 75 -17.47 17.83 -16.55
C LEU A 75 -16.45 17.63 -17.68
N ALA A 76 -15.68 18.67 -17.97
CA ALA A 76 -14.44 18.56 -18.73
C ALA A 76 -13.28 18.12 -17.83
N ALA A 77 -12.18 17.64 -18.44
CA ALA A 77 -10.98 17.24 -17.69
C ALA A 77 -10.40 18.37 -16.80
N ALA A 78 -10.46 19.63 -17.25
CA ALA A 78 -10.06 20.79 -16.46
C ALA A 78 -10.91 20.95 -15.17
N GLU A 79 -12.23 20.77 -15.30
CA GLU A 79 -13.18 20.87 -14.19
C GLU A 79 -13.01 19.71 -13.21
N TYR A 80 -12.68 18.52 -13.70
CA TYR A 80 -12.30 17.39 -12.85
C TYR A 80 -11.04 17.70 -12.01
N VAL A 81 -9.99 18.28 -12.61
CA VAL A 81 -8.78 18.66 -11.87
C VAL A 81 -9.12 19.61 -10.72
N LEU A 82 -9.95 20.61 -11.00
CA LEU A 82 -10.41 21.59 -10.00
C LEU A 82 -11.27 20.93 -8.91
N TYR A 83 -12.23 20.09 -9.32
CA TYR A 83 -13.10 19.34 -8.41
C TYR A 83 -12.29 18.47 -7.44
N VAL A 84 -11.31 17.70 -7.94
CA VAL A 84 -10.44 16.88 -7.09
C VAL A 84 -9.60 17.74 -6.15
N ALA A 85 -9.10 18.88 -6.63
CA ALA A 85 -8.31 19.80 -5.81
C ALA A 85 -9.12 20.37 -4.62
N ASP A 86 -10.41 20.64 -4.84
CA ASP A 86 -11.32 21.18 -3.82
C ASP A 86 -11.76 20.09 -2.83
N GLU A 87 -12.17 18.91 -3.33
CA GLU A 87 -12.71 17.83 -2.49
C GLU A 87 -11.65 17.08 -1.70
N THR A 88 -10.46 16.88 -2.29
CA THR A 88 -9.44 15.97 -1.75
C THR A 88 -8.14 16.68 -1.34
N GLY A 89 -8.02 17.94 -1.72
CA GLY A 89 -6.80 18.73 -1.56
C GLY A 89 -5.97 18.81 -2.85
N PRO A 90 -4.97 19.69 -2.85
CA PRO A 90 -4.26 20.07 -4.06
C PRO A 90 -3.48 18.90 -4.67
N TRP A 91 -3.36 18.91 -5.99
CA TRP A 91 -2.60 17.92 -6.74
C TRP A 91 -1.12 17.97 -6.35
N ARG A 92 -0.48 16.82 -6.26
CA ARG A 92 0.96 16.76 -6.01
C ARG A 92 1.74 17.26 -7.22
N ALA A 93 1.30 16.90 -8.42
CA ALA A 93 1.89 17.41 -9.66
C ALA A 93 0.84 17.46 -10.78
N LEU A 94 1.01 18.41 -11.70
CA LEU A 94 0.26 18.49 -12.95
C LEU A 94 1.22 18.50 -14.13
N THR A 95 0.84 17.83 -15.23
CA THR A 95 1.54 17.92 -16.51
C THR A 95 1.36 19.31 -17.13
N PRO A 96 2.23 19.73 -18.08
CA PRO A 96 1.99 20.94 -18.85
C PRO A 96 0.60 20.95 -19.51
N PHE A 97 0.19 19.81 -20.07
CA PHE A 97 -1.13 19.63 -20.66
C PHE A 97 -2.28 19.96 -19.70
N ALA A 98 -2.26 19.43 -18.47
CA ALA A 98 -3.32 19.74 -17.50
C ALA A 98 -3.28 21.19 -17.02
N ARG A 99 -2.09 21.80 -16.92
CA ARG A 99 -1.98 23.22 -16.59
C ARG A 99 -2.61 24.08 -17.67
N ASP A 100 -2.29 23.81 -18.93
CA ASP A 100 -2.85 24.52 -20.08
C ASP A 100 -4.39 24.40 -20.08
N LEU A 101 -4.94 23.20 -19.84
CA LEU A 101 -6.39 22.99 -19.72
C LEU A 101 -7.04 23.85 -18.62
N VAL A 102 -6.41 23.94 -17.45
CA VAL A 102 -6.90 24.75 -16.31
C VAL A 102 -6.81 26.24 -16.63
N GLU A 103 -5.74 26.70 -17.28
CA GLU A 103 -5.57 28.09 -17.73
C GLU A 103 -6.61 28.47 -18.79
N GLU A 104 -6.83 27.61 -19.78
CA GLU A 104 -7.82 27.80 -20.85
C GLU A 104 -9.26 27.85 -20.30
N ALA A 105 -9.53 27.10 -19.23
CA ALA A 105 -10.79 27.18 -18.47
C ALA A 105 -10.91 28.46 -17.63
N GLY A 106 -9.88 29.30 -17.57
CA GLY A 106 -9.88 30.60 -16.88
C GLY A 106 -9.47 30.55 -15.40
N TYR A 107 -8.81 29.47 -14.96
CA TYR A 107 -8.38 29.28 -13.58
C TYR A 107 -6.85 29.37 -13.46
N ASP A 108 -6.35 29.68 -12.27
CA ASP A 108 -4.91 29.70 -11.96
C ASP A 108 -4.43 28.30 -11.55
N PRO A 109 -3.60 27.60 -12.36
CA PRO A 109 -3.12 26.26 -12.04
C PRO A 109 -2.28 26.21 -10.78
N ALA A 110 -1.62 27.31 -10.39
CA ALA A 110 -0.78 27.33 -9.19
C ALA A 110 -1.58 27.00 -7.93
N ARG A 111 -2.87 27.35 -7.90
CA ARG A 111 -3.78 27.07 -6.76
C ARG A 111 -4.26 25.63 -6.69
N THR A 112 -4.14 24.88 -7.78
CA THR A 112 -4.62 23.49 -7.87
C THR A 112 -3.55 22.48 -7.43
N VAL A 113 -2.37 22.97 -7.10
CA VAL A 113 -1.16 22.19 -6.94
C VAL A 113 -0.53 22.48 -5.58
N SER A 114 -0.01 21.44 -4.90
CA SER A 114 0.58 21.59 -3.57
C SER A 114 1.78 22.54 -3.62
N ASP A 115 1.81 23.49 -2.69
CA ASP A 115 2.88 24.49 -2.55
C ASP A 115 4.15 23.93 -1.87
N GLY A 116 4.11 22.71 -1.32
CA GLY A 116 5.24 22.12 -0.62
C GLY A 116 4.97 20.77 0.05
N PRO A 117 5.94 20.25 0.84
CA PRO A 117 5.74 19.03 1.62
C PRO A 117 4.76 19.24 2.78
N PHE A 118 4.22 18.13 3.30
CA PHE A 118 3.40 18.07 4.49
C PHE A 118 4.06 18.82 5.66
N ALA A 119 3.38 19.87 6.12
CA ALA A 119 3.88 20.79 7.15
C ALA A 119 3.43 20.41 8.57
N GLY A 120 2.58 19.39 8.72
CA GLY A 120 2.09 18.94 10.03
C GLY A 120 3.11 18.11 10.82
N ASP A 121 2.80 17.94 12.09
CA ASP A 121 3.44 17.00 13.00
C ASP A 121 2.73 15.64 12.93
N ILE A 122 3.49 14.55 12.87
CA ILE A 122 2.95 13.19 12.79
C ILE A 122 2.96 12.48 14.14
N ASP A 123 3.64 13.04 15.15
CA ASP A 123 3.80 12.43 16.46
C ASP A 123 2.44 12.19 17.13
N GLU A 124 1.56 13.19 17.14
CA GLU A 124 0.23 13.06 17.76
C GLU A 124 -0.69 12.06 17.03
N PRO A 125 -0.84 12.11 15.68
CA PRO A 125 -1.57 11.06 14.94
C PRO A 125 -1.07 9.63 15.22
N VAL A 126 0.25 9.44 15.31
CA VAL A 126 0.85 8.13 15.63
C VAL A 126 0.58 7.75 17.08
N ALA A 127 0.68 8.70 18.01
CA ALA A 127 0.41 8.46 19.43
C ALA A 127 -1.07 8.11 19.66
N ALA A 128 -2.01 8.79 19.00
CA ALA A 128 -3.44 8.47 19.02
C ALA A 128 -3.70 7.04 18.52
N LEU A 129 -3.09 6.65 17.40
CA LEU A 129 -3.10 5.28 16.91
C LEU A 129 -2.61 4.27 17.95
N GLY A 130 -1.49 4.56 18.62
CA GLY A 130 -0.96 3.72 19.70
C GLY A 130 -1.86 3.63 20.93
N ARG A 131 -2.79 4.57 21.12
CA ARG A 131 -3.82 4.54 22.18
C ARG A 131 -5.13 3.87 21.72
N GLY A 132 -5.23 3.46 20.45
CA GLY A 132 -6.46 2.93 19.86
C GLY A 132 -7.49 4.01 19.49
N GLU A 133 -7.09 5.28 19.45
CA GLU A 133 -7.95 6.42 19.11
C GLU A 133 -7.99 6.61 17.58
N THR A 134 -8.73 5.73 16.89
CA THR A 134 -8.75 5.67 15.41
C THR A 134 -9.80 6.56 14.74
N THR A 135 -10.61 7.28 15.51
CA THR A 135 -11.75 8.09 15.02
C THR A 135 -11.57 9.59 15.24
N GLU A 136 -10.50 10.03 15.91
CA GLU A 136 -10.22 11.47 16.02
C GLU A 136 -9.71 12.00 14.67
N ALA A 137 -10.50 12.91 14.10
CA ALA A 137 -10.56 13.32 12.69
C ALA A 137 -9.31 14.06 12.10
N GLY A 138 -8.09 13.64 12.45
CA GLY A 138 -6.85 14.23 11.94
C GLY A 138 -5.77 13.23 11.49
N ALA A 139 -5.91 11.93 11.80
CA ALA A 139 -4.91 10.94 11.44
C ALA A 139 -5.01 10.47 9.98
N THR A 140 -6.24 10.34 9.48
CA THR A 140 -6.54 9.90 8.10
C THR A 140 -6.01 10.91 7.09
N GLY A 141 -5.27 10.47 6.09
CA GLY A 141 -4.65 11.34 5.09
C GLY A 141 -3.34 12.00 5.55
N ALA A 142 -3.25 12.50 6.78
CA ALA A 142 -2.02 13.12 7.31
C ALA A 142 -0.85 12.11 7.34
N LEU A 143 -1.09 10.90 7.85
CA LEU A 143 -0.10 9.83 7.87
C LEU A 143 0.31 9.38 6.47
N ARG A 144 -0.64 9.28 5.54
CA ARG A 144 -0.37 8.99 4.13
C ARG A 144 0.48 10.08 3.47
N GLN A 145 0.15 11.36 3.66
CA GLN A 145 0.90 12.48 3.12
C GLN A 145 2.32 12.53 3.70
N PHE A 146 2.46 12.37 5.01
CA PHE A 146 3.77 12.28 5.66
C PHE A 146 4.59 11.12 5.09
N ALA A 147 4.00 9.93 4.94
CA ALA A 147 4.67 8.76 4.38
C ALA A 147 5.09 8.92 2.92
N MET A 148 4.35 9.70 2.12
CA MET A 148 4.78 10.06 0.76
C MET A 148 5.97 11.01 0.76
N ASP A 149 5.96 12.01 1.64
CA ASP A 149 6.93 13.11 1.62
C ASP A 149 8.23 12.79 2.37
N ARG A 150 8.13 12.05 3.48
CA ARG A 150 9.21 11.79 4.44
C ARG A 150 9.24 10.32 4.91
N PRO A 151 9.27 9.33 4.00
CA PRO A 151 9.15 7.92 4.38
C PRO A 151 10.24 7.44 5.35
N ALA A 152 11.49 7.92 5.21
CA ALA A 152 12.57 7.54 6.12
C ALA A 152 12.38 8.05 7.57
N ALA A 153 11.64 9.15 7.76
CA ALA A 153 11.37 9.69 9.08
C ALA A 153 10.40 8.81 9.88
N LEU A 154 9.65 7.91 9.22
CA LEU A 154 8.76 6.96 9.88
C LEU A 154 9.49 5.89 10.69
N ALA A 155 10.81 5.74 10.52
CA ALA A 155 11.60 4.77 11.30
C ALA A 155 11.40 4.95 12.82
N ALA A 156 11.23 6.19 13.29
CA ALA A 156 10.98 6.50 14.71
C ALA A 156 9.61 6.05 15.23
N HIS A 157 8.67 5.72 14.33
CA HIS A 157 7.28 5.41 14.64
C HIS A 157 6.90 3.95 14.33
N LEU A 158 7.82 3.16 13.76
CA LEU A 158 7.54 1.81 13.29
C LEU A 158 6.98 0.90 14.38
N ASP A 159 7.51 0.98 15.60
CA ASP A 159 7.06 0.14 16.71
C ASP A 159 5.60 0.43 17.09
N THR A 160 5.22 1.71 17.14
CA THR A 160 3.84 2.13 17.42
C THR A 160 2.90 1.74 16.28
N LEU A 161 3.31 1.97 15.03
CA LEU A 161 2.49 1.64 13.85
C LEU A 161 2.25 0.13 13.74
N LEU A 162 3.29 -0.69 13.92
CA LEU A 162 3.18 -2.15 13.84
C LEU A 162 2.38 -2.72 15.00
N ALA A 163 2.54 -2.19 16.22
CA ALA A 163 1.71 -2.59 17.36
C ALA A 163 0.23 -2.28 17.11
N ALA A 164 -0.09 -1.06 16.66
CA ALA A 164 -1.46 -0.68 16.34
C ALA A 164 -2.08 -1.54 15.24
N LEU A 165 -1.28 -1.99 14.25
CA LEU A 165 -1.73 -2.88 13.18
C LEU A 165 -1.90 -4.32 13.64
N ALA A 166 -1.08 -4.81 14.58
CA ALA A 166 -1.17 -6.16 15.12
C ALA A 166 -2.33 -6.31 16.12
N ASP A 167 -2.65 -5.26 16.87
CA ASP A 167 -3.76 -5.22 17.82
C ASP A 167 -5.10 -4.87 17.15
N ALA A 168 -5.08 -4.48 15.88
CA ALA A 168 -6.28 -4.11 15.17
C ALA A 168 -7.10 -5.35 14.82
N ASP A 169 -8.31 -5.45 15.36
CA ASP A 169 -9.27 -6.43 14.87
C ASP A 169 -9.68 -6.07 13.42
N LEU A 170 -9.03 -6.75 12.47
CA LEU A 170 -9.26 -6.57 11.04
C LEU A 170 -10.49 -7.34 10.54
N ASP A 171 -11.26 -8.00 11.41
CA ASP A 171 -12.47 -8.75 11.03
C ASP A 171 -13.71 -7.82 10.96
N PRO A 172 -14.25 -7.54 9.76
CA PRO A 172 -15.50 -6.79 9.63
C PRO A 172 -16.76 -7.66 9.90
N GLU A 173 -16.62 -8.96 10.18
CA GLU A 173 -17.75 -9.87 10.44
C GLU A 173 -18.16 -9.93 11.92
N GLY A 174 -17.34 -9.42 12.85
CA GLY A 174 -17.74 -9.16 14.23
C GLY A 174 -18.95 -8.22 14.26
N GLU A 175 -19.93 -8.50 15.13
CA GLU A 175 -21.24 -7.84 15.23
C GLU A 175 -21.23 -6.40 14.68
N ARG A 176 -21.67 -6.24 13.42
CA ARG A 176 -21.70 -4.94 12.74
C ARG A 176 -22.40 -3.95 13.66
N GLY A 177 -21.62 -3.06 14.26
CA GLY A 177 -22.11 -2.06 15.19
C GLY A 177 -23.15 -1.18 14.51
N ALA A 178 -23.94 -0.48 15.33
CA ALA A 178 -24.92 0.48 14.83
C ALA A 178 -24.28 1.69 14.10
N ASP A 179 -22.95 1.86 14.21
CA ASP A 179 -22.21 3.01 13.69
C ASP A 179 -21.18 2.62 12.59
N ARG A 180 -21.67 2.53 11.36
CA ARG A 180 -20.86 2.18 10.18
C ARG A 180 -19.84 3.25 9.80
N ALA A 181 -20.01 4.50 10.21
CA ALA A 181 -19.09 5.59 9.86
C ALA A 181 -17.80 5.50 10.68
N SER A 182 -17.93 5.23 11.98
CA SER A 182 -16.80 4.98 12.88
C SER A 182 -15.95 3.77 12.44
N ASP A 183 -16.58 2.66 12.08
CA ASP A 183 -15.89 1.45 11.58
C ASP A 183 -15.14 1.73 10.27
N TYR A 184 -15.74 2.54 9.39
CA TYR A 184 -15.15 2.95 8.13
C TYR A 184 -13.88 3.75 8.34
N GLU A 185 -13.94 4.76 9.22
CA GLU A 185 -12.84 5.68 9.53
C GLU A 185 -11.69 4.93 10.19
N ARG A 186 -11.98 4.06 11.15
CA ARG A 186 -10.99 3.17 11.78
C ARG A 186 -10.18 2.39 10.74
N LEU A 187 -10.86 1.71 9.83
CA LEU A 187 -10.22 0.94 8.76
C LEU A 187 -9.42 1.85 7.80
N ALA A 188 -9.77 3.13 7.67
CA ALA A 188 -9.04 4.08 6.82
C ALA A 188 -7.72 4.47 7.45
N VAL A 189 -7.74 4.79 8.75
CA VAL A 189 -6.53 5.10 9.51
C VAL A 189 -5.59 3.89 9.53
N LEU A 190 -6.10 2.67 9.74
CA LEU A 190 -5.28 1.45 9.70
C LEU A 190 -4.66 1.22 8.31
N ALA A 191 -5.40 1.47 7.23
CA ALA A 191 -4.86 1.35 5.88
C ALA A 191 -3.75 2.38 5.62
N ASP A 192 -3.89 3.60 6.14
CA ASP A 192 -2.84 4.63 6.06
C ASP A 192 -1.61 4.29 6.92
N ALA A 193 -1.82 3.66 8.08
CA ALA A 193 -0.73 3.14 8.91
C ALA A 193 0.04 2.02 8.20
N ALA A 194 -0.66 1.04 7.63
CA ALA A 194 -0.02 -0.03 6.87
C ALA A 194 0.70 0.52 5.62
N TYR A 195 0.11 1.49 4.94
CA TYR A 195 0.76 2.21 3.85
C TYR A 195 2.04 2.92 4.32
N ALA A 196 2.00 3.59 5.47
CA ALA A 196 3.16 4.25 6.05
C ALA A 196 4.30 3.27 6.33
N VAL A 197 4.00 2.09 6.91
CA VAL A 197 4.99 1.02 7.11
C VAL A 197 5.57 0.54 5.76
N ALA A 198 4.73 0.35 4.73
CA ALA A 198 5.18 -0.02 3.39
C ALA A 198 6.12 1.03 2.77
N ARG A 199 5.83 2.31 2.99
CA ARG A 199 6.69 3.42 2.56
C ARG A 199 8.01 3.47 3.31
N ALA A 200 7.98 3.25 4.62
CA ALA A 200 9.18 3.15 5.43
C ALA A 200 10.07 2.00 4.96
N ALA A 201 9.49 0.82 4.69
CA ALA A 201 10.22 -0.36 4.22
C ALA A 201 10.89 -0.13 2.85
N ARG A 202 10.26 0.61 1.94
CA ARG A 202 10.87 0.97 0.65
C ARG A 202 12.01 1.98 0.79
N ALA A 203 11.94 2.87 1.78
CA ALA A 203 12.96 3.89 2.01
C ALA A 203 14.16 3.36 2.82
N ASP A 204 13.89 2.56 3.85
CA ASP A 204 14.87 1.91 4.71
C ASP A 204 14.38 0.49 5.08
N PRO A 205 14.70 -0.52 4.24
CA PRO A 205 14.34 -1.90 4.53
C PRO A 205 14.94 -2.42 5.84
N GLY A 206 16.13 -1.93 6.23
CA GLY A 206 16.84 -2.38 7.43
C GLY A 206 16.07 -2.04 8.70
N ALA A 207 15.57 -0.81 8.81
CA ALA A 207 14.76 -0.38 9.96
C ALA A 207 13.51 -1.24 10.16
N VAL A 208 12.88 -1.70 9.07
CA VAL A 208 11.69 -2.58 9.17
C VAL A 208 12.08 -4.03 9.41
N ALA A 209 13.20 -4.50 8.85
CA ALA A 209 13.72 -5.85 9.07
C ALA A 209 14.02 -6.14 10.56
N GLU A 210 14.51 -5.14 11.31
CA GLU A 210 14.71 -5.22 12.77
C GLU A 210 13.40 -5.52 13.54
N ARG A 211 12.25 -5.28 12.91
CA ARG A 211 10.91 -5.42 13.49
C ARG A 211 10.08 -6.51 12.80
N LEU A 212 10.76 -7.48 12.19
CA LEU A 212 10.12 -8.55 11.41
C LEU A 212 9.06 -9.32 12.20
N ASP A 213 9.26 -9.57 13.50
CA ASP A 213 8.26 -10.27 14.32
C ASP A 213 6.96 -9.47 14.45
N ALA A 214 7.04 -8.16 14.69
CA ALA A 214 5.87 -7.29 14.77
C ALA A 214 5.17 -7.14 13.41
N LEU A 215 5.94 -7.08 12.32
CA LEU A 215 5.40 -7.12 10.96
C LEU A 215 4.62 -8.42 10.69
N LEU A 216 5.19 -9.57 11.04
CA LEU A 216 4.55 -10.86 10.78
C LEU A 216 3.33 -11.08 11.67
N ALA A 217 3.33 -10.57 12.90
CA ALA A 217 2.15 -10.55 13.74
C ALA A 217 1.00 -9.79 13.06
N ALA A 218 1.26 -8.59 12.54
CA ALA A 218 0.27 -7.78 11.82
C ALA A 218 -0.15 -8.39 10.46
N ALA A 219 0.79 -8.95 9.69
CA ALA A 219 0.53 -9.47 8.35
C ALA A 219 -0.10 -10.89 8.38
N GLY A 220 0.12 -11.62 9.47
CA GLY A 220 -0.28 -13.01 9.67
C GLY A 220 -1.65 -13.20 10.32
N GLU A 221 -2.34 -12.11 10.66
CA GLU A 221 -3.67 -12.13 11.27
C GLU A 221 -4.73 -12.66 10.28
N ALA A 222 -5.37 -13.77 10.65
CA ALA A 222 -6.35 -14.55 9.89
C ALA A 222 -5.90 -15.00 8.48
N ARG A 223 -6.26 -16.22 8.09
CA ARG A 223 -5.80 -16.85 6.83
C ARG A 223 -6.62 -16.44 5.60
N GLU A 224 -7.77 -15.79 5.79
CA GLU A 224 -8.73 -15.60 4.70
C GLU A 224 -8.14 -14.86 3.50
N PRO A 225 -8.50 -15.26 2.27
CA PRO A 225 -8.04 -14.58 1.07
C PRO A 225 -8.39 -13.10 1.18
N ALA A 226 -7.47 -12.26 0.68
CA ALA A 226 -7.53 -10.81 0.74
C ALA A 226 -8.68 -10.22 -0.10
N GLY A 227 -9.93 -10.59 0.20
CA GLY A 227 -11.08 -9.83 -0.23
C GLY A 227 -10.90 -8.40 0.28
N ASP A 228 -10.49 -7.51 -0.61
CA ASP A 228 -10.38 -6.06 -0.44
C ASP A 228 -10.05 -5.58 0.99
N ARG A 229 -8.99 -6.10 1.63
CA ARG A 229 -8.42 -5.55 2.88
C ARG A 229 -7.15 -4.76 2.58
N PRO A 230 -7.21 -3.42 2.41
CA PRO A 230 -6.06 -2.60 2.02
C PRO A 230 -4.90 -2.65 3.02
N VAL A 231 -5.20 -2.86 4.31
CA VAL A 231 -4.20 -3.05 5.38
C VAL A 231 -3.24 -4.19 5.02
N LEU A 232 -3.80 -5.38 4.79
CA LEU A 232 -3.02 -6.58 4.47
C LEU A 232 -2.30 -6.46 3.12
N PHE A 233 -2.89 -5.74 2.16
CA PHE A 233 -2.21 -5.45 0.89
C PHE A 233 -0.91 -4.67 1.10
N TYR A 234 -0.94 -3.61 1.90
CA TYR A 234 0.26 -2.81 2.19
C TYR A 234 1.26 -3.57 3.07
N LEU A 235 0.80 -4.39 4.01
CA LEU A 235 1.71 -5.24 4.79
C LEU A 235 2.42 -6.30 3.92
N VAL A 236 1.77 -6.80 2.87
CA VAL A 236 2.43 -7.65 1.87
C VAL A 236 3.43 -6.84 1.01
N ASP A 237 3.16 -5.56 0.72
CA ASP A 237 4.16 -4.67 0.08
C ASP A 237 5.43 -4.51 0.94
N VAL A 238 5.29 -4.50 2.27
CA VAL A 238 6.43 -4.46 3.18
C VAL A 238 7.29 -5.71 3.01
N LEU A 239 6.67 -6.90 3.07
CA LEU A 239 7.40 -8.16 2.94
C LEU A 239 8.06 -8.32 1.56
N ASP A 240 7.40 -7.84 0.50
CA ASP A 240 7.99 -7.77 -0.84
C ASP A 240 9.24 -6.88 -0.86
N ALA A 241 9.17 -5.67 -0.29
CA ALA A 241 10.29 -4.74 -0.22
C ALA A 241 11.48 -5.34 0.55
N LEU A 242 11.25 -5.96 1.71
CA LEU A 242 12.28 -6.64 2.49
C LEU A 242 12.93 -7.78 1.68
N GLY A 243 12.10 -8.62 1.08
CA GLY A 243 12.54 -9.78 0.31
C GLY A 243 13.36 -9.44 -0.93
N ARG A 244 13.12 -8.27 -1.53
CA ARG A 244 13.92 -7.76 -2.65
C ARG A 244 15.19 -7.06 -2.19
N ALA A 245 15.17 -6.40 -1.03
CA ALA A 245 16.33 -5.71 -0.49
C ALA A 245 17.42 -6.68 -0.01
N ASP A 246 17.03 -7.72 0.72
CA ASP A 246 17.92 -8.79 1.18
C ASP A 246 17.19 -10.13 1.18
N THR A 247 17.18 -10.79 0.01
CA THR A 247 16.50 -12.08 -0.16
C THR A 247 17.05 -13.14 0.78
N ALA A 248 18.37 -13.27 0.88
CA ALA A 248 19.00 -14.34 1.65
C ALA A 248 18.78 -14.16 3.15
N GLY A 249 19.04 -12.96 3.67
CA GLY A 249 18.82 -12.65 5.09
C GLY A 249 17.34 -12.74 5.48
N THR A 250 16.44 -12.22 4.64
CA THR A 250 15.00 -12.30 4.90
C THR A 250 14.50 -13.75 4.82
N ALA A 251 14.95 -14.56 3.85
CA ALA A 251 14.57 -15.97 3.75
C ALA A 251 15.00 -16.78 4.97
N ALA A 252 16.25 -16.61 5.42
CA ALA A 252 16.77 -17.26 6.62
C ALA A 252 15.97 -16.85 7.88
N ALA A 253 15.69 -15.56 8.04
CA ALA A 253 14.91 -15.05 9.17
C ALA A 253 13.47 -15.58 9.19
N LEU A 254 12.84 -15.75 8.03
CA LEU A 254 11.51 -16.36 7.91
C LEU A 254 11.56 -17.87 8.19
N ALA A 255 12.58 -18.57 7.69
CA ALA A 255 12.77 -20.00 7.93
C ALA A 255 12.94 -20.30 9.43
N GLU A 256 13.71 -19.48 10.16
CA GLU A 256 13.86 -19.58 11.61
C GLU A 256 12.50 -19.45 12.34
N ARG A 257 11.64 -18.54 11.89
CA ARG A 257 10.31 -18.32 12.49
C ARG A 257 9.32 -19.41 12.15
N ILE A 258 9.43 -20.02 10.98
CA ILE A 258 8.68 -21.25 10.63
C ILE A 258 9.14 -22.43 11.49
N ALA A 259 10.42 -22.49 11.87
CA ALA A 259 10.93 -23.53 12.77
C ALA A 259 10.31 -23.44 14.18
N ASP A 260 9.91 -22.25 14.61
CA ASP A 260 9.31 -21.98 15.92
C ASP A 260 7.77 -22.08 15.90
N PRO A 261 7.15 -23.04 16.60
CA PRO A 261 5.69 -23.22 16.60
C PRO A 261 4.89 -21.97 16.98
N GLU A 262 5.41 -21.12 17.88
CA GLU A 262 4.70 -19.92 18.34
C GLU A 262 4.64 -18.82 17.27
N ARG A 263 5.62 -18.82 16.35
CA ARG A 263 5.75 -17.81 15.28
C ARG A 263 5.39 -18.34 13.90
N ALA A 264 5.30 -19.66 13.75
CA ALA A 264 5.16 -20.31 12.46
C ALA A 264 3.85 -19.94 11.75
N VAL A 265 2.71 -19.96 12.43
CA VAL A 265 1.40 -19.71 11.79
C VAL A 265 1.34 -18.32 11.16
N ALA A 266 1.71 -17.28 11.92
CA ALA A 266 1.73 -15.90 11.41
C ALA A 266 2.69 -15.75 10.22
N THR A 267 3.87 -16.38 10.30
CA THR A 267 4.86 -16.37 9.23
C THR A 267 4.34 -17.05 7.96
N LEU A 268 3.71 -18.22 8.10
CA LEU A 268 3.14 -18.99 6.99
C LEU A 268 1.96 -18.26 6.36
N ASN A 269 1.11 -17.60 7.15
CA ASN A 269 0.02 -16.76 6.65
C ASN A 269 0.54 -15.56 5.84
N ALA A 270 1.59 -14.88 6.31
CA ALA A 270 2.22 -13.79 5.56
C ALA A 270 2.79 -14.28 4.21
N LEU A 271 3.44 -15.46 4.21
CA LEU A 271 3.95 -16.09 2.99
C LEU A 271 2.85 -16.53 2.02
N TYR A 272 1.77 -17.09 2.53
CA TYR A 272 0.58 -17.44 1.76
C TYR A 272 0.06 -16.24 0.96
N ARG A 273 0.01 -15.06 1.59
CA ARG A 273 -0.43 -13.82 0.97
C ARG A 273 0.54 -13.30 -0.08
N LEU A 274 1.85 -13.38 0.20
CA LEU A 274 2.89 -13.00 -0.75
C LEU A 274 2.83 -13.89 -2.00
N GLU A 275 2.62 -15.20 -1.83
CA GLU A 275 2.45 -16.13 -2.94
C GLU A 275 1.23 -15.76 -3.79
N HIS A 276 0.06 -15.56 -3.18
CA HIS A 276 -1.16 -15.21 -3.92
C HIS A 276 -1.01 -13.94 -4.76
N ARG A 277 -0.27 -12.95 -4.25
CA ARG A 277 0.04 -11.72 -5.01
C ARG A 277 0.83 -12.02 -6.28
N TYR A 278 1.70 -13.01 -6.24
CA TYR A 278 2.60 -13.42 -7.31
C TYR A 278 2.27 -14.81 -7.87
N ALA A 279 1.00 -15.25 -7.81
CA ALA A 279 0.57 -16.57 -8.29
C ALA A 279 1.01 -16.86 -9.74
N ASN A 280 1.17 -15.81 -10.56
CA ASN A 280 1.62 -15.88 -11.95
C ASN A 280 2.96 -15.18 -12.22
N GLY A 281 3.72 -14.78 -11.19
CA GLY A 281 4.96 -13.99 -11.30
C GLY A 281 6.07 -14.49 -10.39
N SER A 282 7.29 -13.93 -10.48
CA SER A 282 8.45 -14.34 -9.68
C SER A 282 8.76 -13.38 -8.53
N HIS A 283 8.79 -13.91 -7.32
CA HIS A 283 9.31 -13.21 -6.15
C HIS A 283 10.51 -13.98 -5.59
N PRO A 284 11.67 -13.34 -5.37
CA PRO A 284 12.91 -14.05 -5.02
C PRO A 284 12.82 -14.82 -3.70
N LEU A 285 12.03 -14.35 -2.72
CA LEU A 285 11.79 -15.12 -1.49
C LEU A 285 11.08 -16.46 -1.75
N LEU A 286 10.13 -16.51 -2.67
CA LEU A 286 9.34 -17.72 -2.94
C LEU A 286 10.18 -18.80 -3.63
N ASP A 287 11.31 -18.41 -4.22
CA ASP A 287 12.26 -19.28 -4.89
C ASP A 287 13.45 -19.66 -3.97
N ALA A 288 13.55 -19.11 -2.76
CA ALA A 288 14.64 -19.37 -1.83
C ALA A 288 14.56 -20.78 -1.25
N GLU A 289 15.60 -21.59 -1.49
CA GLU A 289 15.64 -23.02 -1.12
C GLU A 289 15.45 -23.25 0.38
N GLU A 290 16.10 -22.47 1.23
CA GLU A 290 16.00 -22.56 2.69
C GLU A 290 14.56 -22.33 3.18
N LEU A 291 13.87 -21.35 2.59
CA LEU A 291 12.49 -21.05 2.93
C LEU A 291 11.56 -22.18 2.49
N ARG A 292 11.75 -22.71 1.27
CA ARG A 292 10.98 -23.85 0.76
C ARG A 292 11.18 -25.10 1.60
N ALA A 293 12.42 -25.36 2.04
CA ALA A 293 12.74 -26.46 2.94
C ALA A 293 12.05 -26.29 4.31
N ALA A 294 12.02 -25.08 4.87
CA ALA A 294 11.34 -24.79 6.13
C ALA A 294 9.82 -25.00 6.02
N VAL A 295 9.19 -24.55 4.93
CA VAL A 295 7.76 -24.80 4.66
C VAL A 295 7.49 -26.31 4.55
N GLY A 296 8.30 -27.04 3.78
CA GLY A 296 8.15 -28.49 3.64
C GLY A 296 8.34 -29.26 4.94
N ALA A 297 9.27 -28.84 5.81
CA ALA A 297 9.44 -29.44 7.13
C ALA A 297 8.27 -29.08 8.08
N ALA A 298 7.65 -27.92 7.90
CA ALA A 298 6.50 -27.50 8.68
C ALA A 298 5.21 -28.22 8.25
N SER A 299 5.05 -28.60 6.98
CA SER A 299 3.86 -29.31 6.49
C SER A 299 3.73 -30.74 7.01
N GLU A 300 4.84 -31.33 7.50
CA GLU A 300 4.86 -32.62 8.17
C GLU A 300 4.46 -32.55 9.66
N ARG A 301 4.24 -31.35 10.21
CA ARG A 301 3.84 -31.16 11.62
C ARG A 301 2.34 -31.37 11.78
N ASP A 302 1.93 -31.73 13.00
CA ASP A 302 0.52 -31.80 13.35
C ASP A 302 -0.06 -30.41 13.70
N GLY A 303 -1.39 -30.30 13.62
CA GLY A 303 -2.13 -29.11 14.08
C GLY A 303 -2.09 -27.92 13.12
N GLU A 304 -2.28 -26.73 13.67
CA GLU A 304 -2.43 -25.49 12.90
C GLU A 304 -1.19 -25.16 12.06
N VAL A 305 0.01 -25.43 12.57
CA VAL A 305 1.26 -25.20 11.84
C VAL A 305 1.35 -26.08 10.59
N GLY A 306 1.01 -27.37 10.73
CA GLY A 306 0.98 -28.31 9.60
C GLY A 306 -0.01 -27.90 8.52
N ALA A 307 -1.24 -27.55 8.93
CA ALA A 307 -2.27 -27.05 8.02
C ALA A 307 -1.85 -25.72 7.37
N ALA A 308 -1.22 -24.82 8.12
CA ALA A 308 -0.66 -23.56 7.63
C ALA A 308 0.40 -23.79 6.53
N ALA A 309 1.33 -24.69 6.79
CA ALA A 309 2.40 -24.99 5.85
C ALA A 309 1.92 -25.79 4.63
N ALA A 310 1.00 -26.73 4.81
CA ALA A 310 0.46 -27.54 3.73
C ALA A 310 -0.23 -26.68 2.67
N GLU A 311 -1.06 -25.69 3.04
CA GLU A 311 -1.67 -24.86 1.98
C GLU A 311 -0.64 -23.97 1.30
N VAL A 312 0.36 -23.43 2.01
CA VAL A 312 1.48 -22.72 1.35
C VAL A 312 2.18 -23.66 0.36
N GLU A 313 2.42 -24.93 0.73
CA GLU A 313 3.01 -25.94 -0.15
C GLU A 313 2.15 -26.25 -1.38
N THR A 314 0.81 -26.24 -1.25
CA THR A 314 -0.10 -26.49 -2.38
C THR A 314 -0.20 -25.34 -3.37
N LEU A 315 0.31 -24.16 -3.01
CA LEU A 315 0.33 -23.02 -3.93
C LEU A 315 1.42 -23.18 -5.00
N HIS A 316 1.17 -22.52 -6.14
CA HIS A 316 1.78 -22.81 -7.44
C HIS A 316 3.31 -22.94 -7.42
N ARG A 317 4.00 -22.20 -6.55
CA ARG A 317 5.46 -22.24 -6.46
C ARG A 317 6.05 -23.19 -5.45
N PHE A 318 5.39 -23.47 -4.33
CA PHE A 318 5.92 -24.42 -3.33
C PHE A 318 5.60 -25.88 -3.67
N HIS A 319 4.70 -26.11 -4.62
CA HIS A 319 4.36 -27.45 -5.06
C HIS A 319 5.63 -28.16 -5.57
N ARG A 320 5.95 -29.30 -4.93
CA ARG A 320 7.03 -30.22 -5.34
C ARG A 320 6.90 -30.50 -6.84
N GLY A 321 8.04 -30.37 -7.53
CA GLY A 321 8.12 -30.42 -8.99
C GLY A 321 7.28 -31.49 -9.69
N SER A 322 6.69 -31.08 -10.81
CA SER A 322 6.30 -31.95 -11.91
C SER A 322 6.48 -31.14 -13.20
N GLY A 323 7.74 -31.02 -13.63
CA GLY A 323 8.15 -30.32 -14.85
C GLY A 323 9.61 -29.92 -14.83
#